data_AF-A0A5E8BJN4-F1
#
_entry.id   AF-A0A5E8BJN4-F1
#
_cell.length_a   1.000
_cell.length_b   1.000
_cell.length_c   1.000
_cell.angle_alpha   90.00
_cell.angle_beta   90.00
_cell.angle_gamma   90.00
#
_symmetry.space_group_name_H-M   'P 1'
#
loop_
_entity.id
_entity.type
_entity.pdbx_description
1 polymer ?
#
loop_
_entity_poly.entity_id
_entity_poly.type
_entity_poly.pdbx_seq_one_letter_code
_entity_poly.pdbx_strand_id
1 'polypeptide(L)'
;MAASILPIILYAFSAFFLIHSAYSAYEFSYLLKHFAHITTPSKNLVPLDVKIEAIIGALFAVFGAILTKVDTLKPIKFSEAIVEDEQAGNGPFDRFERRTIFQNVIERRKEYLAWLKQQEQQSEKI
;
A
#
# COMPACT_ATOMS: atom_id res chain seq x y z
N MET A 1 14.71 -0.35 -0.09
CA MET A 1 13.86 0.30 -1.10
C MET A 1 13.28 1.57 -0.51
N ALA A 2 13.66 2.74 -1.01
CA ALA A 2 13.07 3.99 -0.55
C ALA A 2 11.60 4.02 -1.00
N ALA A 3 10.66 4.24 -0.09
CA ALA A 3 9.26 4.42 -0.47
C ALA A 3 9.18 5.62 -1.41
N SER A 4 8.75 5.40 -2.65
CA SER A 4 8.50 6.49 -3.59
C SER A 4 7.48 7.43 -2.96
N ILE A 5 7.84 8.71 -2.82
CA ILE A 5 6.99 9.74 -2.22
C ILE A 5 5.91 10.18 -3.24
N LEU A 6 6.12 9.90 -4.53
CA LEU A 6 5.28 10.33 -5.64
C LEU A 6 3.82 9.81 -5.56
N PRO A 7 3.54 8.51 -5.33
CA PRO A 7 2.17 8.02 -5.17
C PRO A 7 1.45 8.69 -3.99
N ILE A 8 2.16 8.98 -2.89
CA ILE A 8 1.60 9.64 -1.71
C ILE A 8 1.15 11.06 -2.06
N ILE A 9 1.99 11.80 -2.79
CA ILE A 9 1.66 13.14 -3.27
C ILE A 9 0.44 13.10 -4.20
N LEU A 10 0.40 12.17 -5.16
CA LEU A 10 -0.72 12.01 -6.07
C LEU A 10 -2.04 11.70 -5.35
N TYR A 11 -2.00 10.84 -4.32
CA TYR A 11 -3.16 10.56 -3.49
C TYR A 11 -3.61 11.77 -2.66
N ALA A 12 -2.66 12.56 -2.12
CA ALA A 12 -3.00 13.78 -1.40
C ALA A 12 -3.70 14.80 -2.31
N PHE A 13 -3.19 15.03 -3.52
CA PHE A 13 -3.86 15.90 -4.50
C PHE A 13 -5.20 15.34 -4.95
N SER A 14 -5.29 14.04 -5.23
CA SER A 14 -6.55 13.40 -5.57
C SER A 14 -7.62 13.61 -4.50
N ALA A 15 -7.28 13.36 -3.23
CA ALA A 15 -8.17 13.58 -2.10
C ALA A 15 -8.62 15.05 -2.02
N PHE A 16 -7.69 15.99 -2.15
CA PHE A 16 -8.00 17.42 -2.15
C PHE A 16 -8.99 17.80 -3.26
N PHE A 17 -8.71 17.43 -4.52
CA PHE A 17 -9.56 17.76 -5.67
C PHE A 17 -10.94 17.08 -5.60
N LEU A 18 -10.99 15.81 -5.18
CA LEU A 18 -12.26 15.08 -5.06
C LEU A 18 -13.13 15.62 -3.93
N ILE A 19 -12.55 15.94 -2.77
CA ILE A 19 -13.30 16.56 -1.67
C ILE A 19 -13.78 17.95 -2.07
N HIS A 20 -12.92 18.74 -2.71
CA HIS A 20 -13.27 20.09 -3.16
C HIS A 20 -14.42 20.06 -4.20
N SER A 21 -14.28 19.26 -5.25
CA SER A 21 -15.32 19.14 -6.29
C SER A 21 -16.61 18.53 -5.75
N ALA A 22 -16.54 17.57 -4.81
CA ALA A 22 -17.72 17.02 -4.15
C ALA A 22 -18.46 18.06 -3.31
N TYR A 23 -17.73 18.91 -2.58
CA TYR A 23 -18.32 20.02 -1.83
C TYR A 23 -18.97 21.06 -2.75
N SER A 24 -18.27 21.48 -3.82
CA SER A 24 -18.82 22.41 -4.82
C SER A 24 -20.07 21.86 -5.52
N ALA A 25 -20.09 20.57 -5.85
CA ALA A 25 -21.26 19.90 -6.41
C ALA A 25 -22.43 19.85 -5.41
N TYR A 26 -22.14 19.63 -4.12
CA TYR A 26 -23.12 19.64 -3.05
C TYR A 26 -23.77 21.03 -2.90
N GLU A 27 -22.97 22.09 -2.81
CA GLU A 27 -23.49 23.46 -2.71
C GLU A 27 -24.33 23.84 -3.92
N PHE A 28 -23.85 23.53 -5.13
CA PHE A 28 -24.59 23.79 -6.35
C PHE A 28 -25.94 23.07 -6.37
N SER A 29 -25.95 21.79 -5.99
CA SER A 29 -27.17 20.99 -5.93
C SER A 29 -28.13 21.47 -4.84
N TYR A 30 -27.60 21.94 -3.71
CA TYR A 30 -28.38 22.50 -2.62
C TYR A 30 -29.06 23.81 -3.04
N LEU A 31 -28.31 24.73 -3.65
CA LEU A 31 -28.86 25.99 -4.18
C LEU A 31 -29.87 25.73 -5.28
N LEU A 32 -29.58 24.81 -6.21
CA LEU A 32 -30.51 24.46 -7.29
C LEU A 32 -31.85 23.97 -6.72
N LYS A 33 -31.85 23.13 -5.68
CA LYS A 33 -33.08 22.69 -5.00
C LYS A 33 -33.83 23.86 -4.35
N HIS A 34 -33.11 24.83 -3.78
CA HIS A 34 -33.72 25.98 -3.14
C HIS A 34 -34.35 26.96 -4.15
N PHE A 35 -33.74 27.13 -5.32
CA PHE A 35 -34.21 28.00 -6.41
C PHE A 35 -35.04 27.27 -7.49
N ALA A 36 -35.31 25.97 -7.32
CA ALA A 36 -36.02 25.12 -8.28
C ALA A 36 -37.44 25.60 -8.60
N HIS A 37 -38.06 26.38 -7.71
CA HIS A 37 -39.38 26.96 -7.94
C HIS A 37 -39.36 28.18 -8.90
N ILE A 38 -38.20 28.78 -9.14
CA ILE A 38 -38.06 30.07 -9.85
C ILE A 38 -37.51 29.87 -11.27
N THR A 39 -36.79 28.79 -11.54
CA THR A 39 -36.11 28.56 -12.83
C THR A 39 -36.38 27.15 -13.36
N THR A 40 -36.67 27.04 -14.66
CA THR A 40 -36.76 25.75 -15.34
C THR A 40 -35.38 25.07 -15.33
N PRO A 41 -35.27 23.80 -14.90
CA PRO A 41 -33.97 23.15 -14.75
C PRO A 41 -33.32 22.96 -16.13
N SER A 42 -32.15 23.57 -16.32
CA SER A 42 -31.33 23.38 -17.51
C SER A 42 -30.74 21.97 -17.54
N LYS A 43 -30.62 21.37 -18.74
CA LYS A 43 -30.11 19.99 -18.96
C LYS A 43 -28.66 19.75 -18.48
N ASN A 44 -27.91 20.79 -18.13
CA ASN A 44 -26.56 20.70 -17.56
C ASN A 44 -26.58 21.03 -16.07
N LEU A 45 -26.91 20.03 -15.24
CA LEU A 45 -27.11 20.19 -13.78
C LEU A 45 -25.84 20.49 -12.97
N VAL A 46 -24.65 20.46 -13.58
CA VAL A 46 -23.40 20.77 -12.86
C VAL A 46 -22.51 21.63 -13.75
N PRO A 47 -21.94 22.73 -13.22
CA PRO A 47 -20.95 23.56 -13.90
C PRO A 47 -19.75 22.77 -14.46
N LEU A 48 -19.14 23.28 -15.53
CA LEU A 48 -18.08 22.59 -16.27
C LEU A 48 -16.77 22.48 -15.46
N ASP A 49 -16.44 23.51 -14.71
CA ASP A 49 -15.32 23.59 -13.77
C ASP A 49 -15.35 22.45 -12.75
N VAL A 50 -16.48 22.23 -12.06
CA VAL A 50 -16.63 21.15 -11.08
C VAL A 50 -16.45 19.77 -11.72
N LYS A 51 -16.89 19.59 -12.98
CA LYS A 51 -16.69 18.34 -13.72
C LYS A 51 -15.21 18.11 -14.05
N ILE A 52 -14.51 19.15 -14.48
CA ILE A 52 -13.08 19.06 -14.83
C ILE A 52 -12.26 18.74 -13.57
N GLU A 53 -12.52 19.41 -12.45
CA GLU A 53 -11.83 19.13 -11.17
C GLU A 53 -12.02 17.69 -10.70
N ALA A 54 -13.25 17.17 -10.79
CA ALA A 54 -13.55 15.79 -10.43
C ALA A 54 -12.82 14.78 -11.34
N ILE A 55 -12.76 15.05 -12.65
CA ILE A 55 -12.04 14.20 -13.62
C ILE A 55 -10.54 14.23 -13.33
N ILE A 56 -9.96 15.39 -13.07
CA ILE A 56 -8.53 15.53 -12.73
C ILE A 56 -8.22 14.80 -11.42
N GLY A 57 -9.06 14.98 -10.39
CA GLY A 57 -8.92 14.28 -9.11
C GLY A 57 -9.00 12.75 -9.25
N ALA A 58 -9.89 12.25 -10.13
CA ALA A 58 -10.00 10.83 -10.44
C ALA A 58 -8.78 10.30 -11.20
N LEU A 59 -8.25 11.06 -12.17
CA LEU A 59 -7.02 10.69 -12.89
C LEU A 59 -5.83 10.57 -11.92
N PHE A 60 -5.65 11.52 -11.00
CA PHE A 60 -4.61 11.41 -9.98
C PHE A 60 -4.77 10.18 -9.09
N ALA A 61 -6.01 9.82 -8.73
CA ALA A 61 -6.27 8.59 -7.96
C ALA A 61 -5.81 7.34 -8.71
N VAL A 62 -6.13 7.25 -10.00
CA VAL A 62 -5.79 6.11 -10.86
C VAL A 62 -4.29 6.01 -11.05
N PHE A 63 -3.61 7.12 -11.36
CA PHE A 63 -2.16 7.13 -11.51
C PHE A 63 -1.44 6.81 -10.20
N GLY A 64 -1.91 7.34 -9.07
CA GLY A 64 -1.40 6.99 -7.74
C GLY A 64 -1.49 5.47 -7.48
N ALA A 65 -2.64 4.87 -7.79
CA ALA A 65 -2.86 3.43 -7.62
C ALA A 65 -1.97 2.56 -8.50
N ILE A 66 -1.78 2.94 -9.75
CA ILE A 66 -0.88 2.23 -10.67
C ILE A 66 0.55 2.28 -10.12
N LEU A 67 1.06 3.48 -9.81
CA LEU A 67 2.45 3.66 -9.37
C LEU A 67 2.76 2.93 -8.05
N THR A 68 1.79 2.79 -7.14
CA THR A 68 1.98 1.99 -5.92
C THR A 68 2.26 0.51 -6.20
N LYS A 69 1.79 -0.03 -7.33
CA LYS A 69 1.92 -1.46 -7.66
C LYS A 69 3.03 -1.79 -8.65
N VAL A 70 3.56 -0.80 -9.38
CA VAL A 70 4.62 -1.02 -10.38
C VAL A 70 5.80 -1.80 -9.79
N ASP A 71 6.28 -1.42 -8.60
CA ASP A 71 7.46 -2.02 -7.99
C ASP A 71 7.20 -3.42 -7.38
N THR A 72 5.94 -3.88 -7.35
CA THR A 72 5.58 -5.19 -6.75
C THR A 72 5.51 -6.32 -7.77
N LEU A 73 5.63 -6.01 -9.07
CA LEU A 73 5.50 -6.99 -10.13
C LEU A 73 6.79 -7.82 -10.25
N LYS A 74 6.69 -9.12 -9.94
CA LYS A 74 7.77 -10.09 -10.16
C LYS A 74 7.76 -10.58 -11.61
N PRO A 75 8.92 -10.98 -12.16
CA PRO A 75 8.98 -11.58 -13.51
C PRO A 75 8.16 -12.88 -13.57
N ILE A 76 7.62 -13.18 -14.75
CA ILE A 76 6.75 -14.36 -14.94
C ILE A 76 7.50 -15.69 -14.78
N LYS A 77 8.80 -15.70 -15.07
CA LYS A 77 9.64 -16.88 -14.94
C LYS A 77 10.05 -17.06 -13.49
N PHE A 78 9.68 -18.21 -12.94
CA PHE A 78 9.99 -18.56 -11.56
C PHE A 78 11.50 -18.50 -11.26
N SER A 79 12.34 -19.01 -12.16
CA SER A 79 13.81 -18.99 -11.99
C SER A 79 14.39 -17.58 -11.85
N GLU A 80 13.72 -16.56 -12.39
CA GLU A 80 14.14 -15.15 -12.26
C GLU A 80 13.48 -14.50 -11.04
N ALA A 81 12.24 -14.86 -10.71
CA ALA A 81 11.46 -14.26 -9.62
C ALA A 81 11.96 -14.64 -8.22
N ILE A 82 12.64 -15.77 -8.07
CA ILE A 82 13.12 -16.26 -6.77
C ILE A 82 14.53 -15.81 -6.44
N VAL A 83 15.31 -15.32 -7.40
CA VAL A 83 16.76 -15.05 -7.19
C VAL A 83 16.98 -14.07 -6.05
N GLU A 84 16.19 -12.99 -6.00
CA GLU A 84 16.28 -11.99 -4.94
C GLU A 84 15.87 -12.56 -3.58
N ASP A 85 14.81 -13.38 -3.54
CA ASP A 85 14.33 -14.03 -2.32
C ASP A 85 15.37 -15.06 -1.81
N GLU A 86 15.98 -15.85 -2.71
CA GLU A 86 17.03 -16.83 -2.38
C GLU A 86 18.32 -16.16 -1.87
N GLN A 87 18.72 -15.04 -2.47
CA GLN A 87 19.85 -14.23 -1.97
C GLN A 87 19.58 -13.70 -0.55
N ALA A 88 18.32 -13.38 -0.23
CA ALA A 88 17.89 -13.01 1.11
C ALA A 88 17.76 -14.23 2.07
N GLY A 89 18.01 -15.45 1.60
CA GLY A 89 17.88 -16.68 2.37
C GLY A 89 16.43 -17.17 2.53
N ASN A 90 15.50 -16.59 1.78
CA ASN A 90 14.09 -16.96 1.77
C ASN A 90 13.81 -17.92 0.61
N GLY A 91 13.74 -19.20 0.92
CA GLY A 91 13.35 -20.22 -0.06
C GLY A 91 11.82 -20.34 -0.18
N PRO A 92 11.27 -20.54 -1.38
CA PRO A 92 9.85 -20.91 -1.54
C PRO A 92 9.52 -22.25 -0.85
N PHE A 93 10.54 -23.11 -0.68
CA PHE A 93 10.44 -24.40 0.01
C PHE A 93 10.90 -24.37 1.47
N ASP A 94 11.17 -23.19 2.03
CA ASP A 94 11.70 -23.03 3.39
C ASP A 94 10.87 -23.78 4.45
N ARG A 95 9.54 -23.80 4.27
CA ARG A 95 8.62 -24.55 5.12
C ARG A 95 8.85 -26.06 5.10
N PHE A 96 9.22 -26.62 3.95
CA PHE A 96 9.50 -28.05 3.78
C PHE A 96 10.93 -28.41 4.20
N GLU A 97 11.88 -27.50 4.01
CA GLU A 97 13.28 -27.70 4.35
C GLU A 97 13.50 -27.60 5.87
N ARG A 98 12.95 -26.57 6.52
CA ARG A 98 13.11 -26.37 7.97
C ARG A 98 12.37 -27.41 8.80
N ARG A 99 11.34 -28.05 8.24
CA ARG A 99 10.50 -29.08 8.90
C ARG A 99 10.13 -28.71 10.34
N THR A 100 9.70 -27.48 10.57
CA THR A 100 9.49 -26.92 11.92
C THR A 100 8.54 -27.78 12.78
N ILE A 101 7.58 -28.46 12.16
CA ILE A 101 6.62 -29.36 12.81
C ILE A 101 7.29 -30.62 13.38
N PHE A 102 8.39 -31.08 12.79
CA PHE A 102 9.11 -32.30 13.18
C PHE A 102 10.37 -32.02 14.00
N GLN A 103 10.60 -30.76 14.40
CA GLN A 103 11.77 -30.42 15.20
C GLN A 103 11.62 -30.89 16.65
N ASN A 104 12.69 -31.46 17.20
CA ASN A 104 12.74 -31.82 18.61
C ASN A 104 12.92 -30.58 19.48
N VAL A 105 11.82 -30.10 20.07
CA VAL A 105 11.80 -28.91 20.92
C VAL A 105 12.67 -29.08 22.16
N ILE A 106 12.75 -30.29 22.73
CA ILE A 106 13.52 -30.56 23.96
C ILE A 106 15.02 -30.42 23.69
N GLU A 107 15.47 -30.93 22.55
CA GLU A 107 16.87 -30.85 22.14
C GLU A 107 17.30 -29.41 21.86
N ARG A 108 16.50 -28.65 21.09
CA ARG A 108 16.76 -27.22 20.83
C ARG A 108 16.84 -26.39 22.09
N ARG A 109 16.01 -26.68 23.09
CA ARG A 109 16.08 -26.03 24.42
C ARG A 109 17.40 -26.34 25.13
N LYS A 110 17.91 -27.57 25.05
CA LYS A 110 19.21 -27.93 25.65
C LYS A 110 20.36 -27.22 24.96
N GLU A 111 20.36 -27.15 23.62
CA GLU A 111 21.35 -26.40 22.84
C GLU A 111 21.38 -24.93 23.26
N TYR A 112 20.21 -24.30 23.37
CA TYR A 112 20.10 -22.90 23.81
C TYR A 112 20.65 -22.68 25.22
N LEU A 113 20.33 -23.56 26.17
CA LEU A 113 20.86 -23.49 27.53
C LEU A 113 22.38 -23.68 27.57
N ALA A 114 22.94 -24.55 26.72
CA ALA A 114 24.38 -24.73 26.61
C ALA A 114 25.06 -23.46 26.06
N TRP A 115 24.45 -22.83 25.06
CA TRP A 115 24.93 -21.56 24.49
C TRP A 115 24.90 -20.41 25.51
N LEU A 116 23.84 -20.28 26.32
CA LEU A 116 23.77 -19.27 27.39
C LEU A 116 24.92 -19.40 28.38
N LYS A 117 25.23 -20.62 28.82
CA LYS A 117 26.37 -20.89 29.71
C LYS A 117 27.71 -20.49 29.08
N GLN A 118 27.87 -20.66 27.76
CA GLN A 118 29.07 -20.23 27.05
C GLN A 118 29.20 -18.71 27.01
N GLN A 119 28.08 -17.98 26.83
CA GLN A 119 28.06 -16.51 26.85
C GLN A 119 28.43 -15.96 28.24
N GLU A 120 27.86 -16.54 29.30
CA GLU A 120 28.19 -16.17 30.69
C GLU A 120 29.68 -16.36 30.98
N GLN A 121 30.26 -17.50 30.61
CA GLN A 121 31.69 -17.79 30.77
C GLN A 121 32.61 -16.90 29.93
N GLN A 122 32.14 -16.39 28.79
CA GLN A 122 32.88 -15.40 27.99
C GLN A 122 32.84 -14.02 28.65
N SER A 123 31.71 -13.64 29.25
CA SER A 123 31.56 -12.37 29.96
C SER A 123 32.36 -12.29 31.27
N GLU A 124 32.53 -13.41 31.98
CA GLU A 124 33.34 -13.47 33.22
C GLU A 124 34.86 -13.48 32.97
N LYS A 125 35.29 -13.73 31.73
CA LYS A 125 36.72 -13.73 31.34
C LYS A 125 37.21 -12.38 30.81
N ILE A 126 36.33 -11.39 30.71
CA ILE A 126 36.61 -9.99 30.34
C ILE A 126 36.63 -9.16 31.62
#